data_AF-A0A436HHF2-F1
#
_entry.id   AF-A0A436HHF2-F1
#
_cell.length_a   1.000
_cell.length_b   1.000
_cell.length_c   1.000
_cell.angle_alpha   90.00
_cell.angle_beta   90.00
_cell.angle_gamma   90.00
#
_symmetry.space_group_name_H-M   'P 1'
#
loop_
_entity.id
_entity.type
_entity.pdbx_description
1 polymer ?
#
loop_
_entity_poly.entity_id
_entity_poly.type
_entity_poly.pdbx_seq_one_letter_code
_entity_poly.pdbx_strand_id
1 'polypeptide(L)'
;ACIVLPAILLDRFENGQKQIYRRAFPDFMDMMITCADAGMSLEGAVERVSHEMAGTHKWLGIQLSIMNLQLRAGKPLREALRELADRIGLDEARALAVLFRQSEELGTSLTDALRVYSAEMRGQRILSAEERANSLPVKMMIPLGLCIFPVVMMVIMLPVIIRMRGIIF
;
A
#
# COMPACT_ATOMS: atom_id res chain seq x y z
N ALA A 1 19.66 -18.90 -11.22
CA ALA A 1 19.68 -17.43 -11.07
C ALA A 1 18.72 -16.69 -12.03
N CYS A 2 18.45 -17.19 -13.26
CA CYS A 2 17.60 -16.49 -14.24
C CYS A 2 16.08 -16.40 -13.94
N ILE A 3 15.53 -17.14 -12.98
CA ILE A 3 14.08 -17.11 -12.66
C ILE A 3 13.73 -16.06 -11.59
N VAL A 4 14.71 -15.62 -10.80
CA VAL A 4 14.47 -14.67 -9.69
C VAL A 4 14.40 -13.22 -10.18
N LEU A 5 15.08 -12.91 -11.29
CA LEU A 5 15.09 -11.57 -11.89
C LEU A 5 13.71 -11.09 -12.35
N PRO A 6 12.89 -11.89 -13.08
CA PRO A 6 11.54 -11.47 -13.44
C PRO A 6 10.62 -11.31 -12.24
N ALA A 7 10.76 -12.13 -11.19
CA ALA A 7 9.95 -12.00 -9.96
C ALA A 7 10.22 -10.68 -9.23
N ILE A 8 11.49 -10.29 -9.08
CA ILE A 8 11.86 -9.02 -8.42
C ILE A 8 11.42 -7.80 -9.24
N LEU A 9 11.48 -7.88 -10.57
CA LEU A 9 11.00 -6.80 -11.44
C LEU A 9 9.48 -6.68 -11.41
N LEU A 10 8.76 -7.81 -11.34
CA LEU A 10 7.31 -7.85 -11.21
C LEU A 10 6.87 -7.27 -9.86
N ASP A 11 7.52 -7.68 -8.76
CA ASP A 11 7.27 -7.13 -7.42
C ASP A 11 7.54 -5.62 -7.35
N ARG A 12 8.58 -5.11 -8.02
CA ARG A 12 8.85 -3.67 -8.08
C ARG A 12 7.79 -2.91 -8.84
N PHE A 13 7.28 -3.48 -9.93
CA PHE A 13 6.23 -2.86 -10.72
C PHE A 13 4.89 -2.84 -9.96
N GLU A 14 4.54 -3.95 -9.30
CA GLU A 14 3.36 -4.03 -8.45
C GLU A 14 3.42 -3.05 -7.27
N ASN A 15 4.57 -2.94 -6.60
CA ASN A 15 4.74 -1.98 -5.51
C ASN A 15 4.64 -0.52 -5.99
N GLY A 16 5.13 -0.22 -7.19
CA GLY A 16 4.97 1.10 -7.80
C GLY A 16 3.50 1.45 -8.08
N GLN A 17 2.74 0.50 -8.63
CA GLN A 17 1.31 0.67 -8.91
C GLN A 17 0.48 0.78 -7.64
N LYS A 18 0.73 -0.08 -6.64
CA LYS A 18 0.10 0.02 -5.31
C LYS A 18 0.32 1.40 -4.69
N GLN A 19 1.51 1.98 -4.81
CA GLN A 19 1.80 3.32 -4.29
C GLN A 19 0.97 4.41 -5.00
N ILE A 20 0.72 4.29 -6.30
CA ILE A 20 -0.15 5.21 -7.07
C ILE A 20 -1.59 5.11 -6.56
N TYR A 21 -2.12 3.89 -6.44
CA TYR A 21 -3.46 3.69 -5.90
C TYR A 21 -3.59 4.18 -4.46
N ARG A 22 -2.58 3.94 -3.61
CA ARG A 22 -2.56 4.38 -2.21
C ARG A 22 -2.62 5.89 -2.04
N ARG A 23 -2.10 6.64 -3.02
CA ARG A 23 -2.17 8.11 -3.04
C ARG A 23 -3.53 8.64 -3.49
N ALA A 24 -4.16 7.96 -4.45
CA ALA A 24 -5.46 8.35 -5.00
C ALA A 24 -6.65 7.88 -4.15
N PHE A 25 -6.48 6.83 -3.36
CA PHE A 25 -7.54 6.23 -2.55
C PHE A 25 -8.15 7.18 -1.49
N PRO A 26 -7.38 8.02 -0.78
CA PRO A 26 -7.93 9.03 0.12
C PRO A 26 -8.82 10.07 -0.59
N ASP A 27 -8.45 10.48 -1.81
CA ASP A 27 -9.26 11.44 -2.58
C ASP A 27 -10.62 10.83 -2.98
N PHE A 28 -10.63 9.54 -3.35
CA PHE A 28 -11.86 8.77 -3.55
C PHE A 28 -12.73 8.76 -2.28
N MET A 29 -12.12 8.52 -1.11
CA MET A 29 -12.82 8.51 0.18
C MET A 29 -13.40 9.88 0.54
N ASP A 30 -12.64 10.96 0.36
CA ASP A 30 -13.10 12.33 0.66
C ASP A 30 -14.29 12.72 -0.23
N MET A 31 -14.27 12.33 -1.51
CA MET A 31 -15.41 12.53 -2.41
C MET A 31 -16.63 11.69 -2.00
N MET A 32 -16.43 10.43 -1.61
CA MET A 32 -17.50 9.56 -1.12
C MET A 32 -18.17 10.14 0.15
N ILE A 33 -17.38 10.69 1.08
CA ILE A 33 -17.90 11.38 2.27
C ILE A 33 -18.73 12.59 1.86
N THR A 34 -18.22 13.40 0.92
CA THR A 34 -18.93 14.59 0.43
C THR A 34 -20.27 14.22 -0.21
N CYS A 35 -20.32 13.13 -0.98
CA CYS A 35 -21.57 12.61 -1.55
C CYS A 35 -22.52 12.05 -0.48
N ALA A 36 -22.00 11.40 0.56
CA ALA A 36 -22.80 10.92 1.68
C ALA A 36 -23.38 12.08 2.51
N ASP A 37 -22.60 13.12 2.79
CA ASP A 37 -23.04 14.35 3.47
C ASP A 37 -24.11 15.09 2.66
N ALA A 38 -24.06 14.99 1.32
CA ALA A 38 -25.09 15.52 0.43
C ALA A 38 -26.37 14.67 0.39
N GLY A 39 -26.44 13.56 1.14
CA GLY A 39 -27.61 12.67 1.20
C GLY A 39 -27.77 11.77 -0.02
N MET A 40 -26.71 11.56 -0.81
CA MET A 40 -26.75 10.68 -1.97
C MET A 40 -26.84 9.20 -1.54
N SER A 41 -27.57 8.39 -2.29
CA SER A 41 -27.50 6.93 -2.11
C SER A 41 -26.09 6.45 -2.40
N LEU A 42 -25.70 5.37 -1.73
CA LEU A 42 -24.31 4.93 -1.77
C LEU A 42 -23.85 4.47 -3.16
N GLU A 43 -24.75 3.80 -3.88
CA GLU A 43 -24.54 3.37 -5.26
C GLU A 43 -24.42 4.58 -6.20
N GLY A 44 -25.26 5.61 -6.00
CA GLY A 44 -25.18 6.86 -6.76
C GLY A 44 -23.92 7.66 -6.46
N ALA A 45 -23.48 7.66 -5.19
CA ALA A 45 -22.22 8.28 -4.78
C ALA A 45 -21.03 7.61 -5.49
N VAL A 46 -20.98 6.27 -5.49
CA VAL A 46 -19.94 5.51 -6.17
C VAL A 46 -19.91 5.82 -7.67
N GLU A 47 -21.06 5.85 -8.33
CA GLU A 47 -21.15 6.19 -9.75
C GLU A 47 -20.60 7.61 -10.02
N ARG A 48 -21.05 8.61 -9.26
CA ARG A 48 -20.60 10.00 -9.39
C ARG A 48 -19.10 10.15 -9.16
N VAL A 49 -18.59 9.57 -8.08
CA VAL A 49 -17.17 9.64 -7.70
C VAL A 49 -16.31 8.88 -8.71
N SER A 50 -16.78 7.75 -9.24
CA SER A 50 -16.06 7.00 -10.29
C SER A 50 -15.81 7.85 -11.54
N HIS A 51 -16.79 8.67 -11.93
CA HIS A 51 -16.69 9.56 -13.08
C HIS A 51 -15.72 10.72 -12.83
N GLU A 52 -15.75 11.33 -11.65
CA GLU A 52 -14.80 12.39 -11.27
C GLU A 52 -13.35 11.85 -11.18
N MET A 53 -13.18 10.71 -10.52
CA MET A 53 -11.88 10.05 -10.38
C MET A 53 -11.29 9.58 -11.71
N ALA A 54 -12.12 9.27 -12.72
CA ALA A 54 -11.63 8.96 -14.06
C ALA A 54 -10.91 10.15 -14.73
N GLY A 55 -11.29 11.39 -14.39
CA GLY A 55 -10.63 12.61 -14.87
C GLY A 55 -9.31 12.90 -14.15
N THR A 56 -9.26 12.76 -12.83
CA THR A 56 -8.06 13.09 -12.02
C THR A 56 -7.04 11.94 -11.98
N HIS A 57 -7.51 10.71 -11.75
CA HIS A 57 -6.68 9.53 -11.50
C HIS A 57 -7.06 8.39 -12.45
N LYS A 58 -6.56 8.45 -13.69
CA LYS A 58 -6.88 7.49 -14.75
C LYS A 58 -6.79 6.02 -14.33
N TRP A 59 -5.76 5.63 -13.58
CA TRP A 59 -5.57 4.25 -13.14
C TRP A 59 -6.64 3.77 -12.15
N LEU A 60 -6.97 4.58 -11.14
CA LEU A 60 -8.00 4.25 -10.15
C LEU A 60 -9.40 4.35 -10.79
N GLY A 61 -9.62 5.34 -11.64
CA GLY A 61 -10.88 5.53 -12.37
C GLY A 61 -11.26 4.35 -13.27
N ILE A 62 -10.28 3.69 -13.92
CA ILE A 62 -10.55 2.45 -14.68
C ILE A 62 -11.08 1.35 -13.74
N GLN A 63 -10.45 1.15 -12.58
CA GLN A 63 -10.86 0.13 -11.62
C GLN A 63 -12.24 0.44 -11.01
N LEU A 64 -12.51 1.71 -10.72
CA LEU A 64 -13.83 2.18 -10.25
C LEU A 64 -14.91 2.03 -11.33
N SER A 65 -14.58 2.26 -12.60
CA SER A 65 -15.50 2.04 -13.72
C SER A 65 -15.88 0.57 -13.87
N ILE A 66 -14.92 -0.35 -13.70
CA ILE A 66 -15.20 -1.78 -13.66
C ILE A 66 -16.10 -2.14 -12.47
N MET A 67 -15.84 -1.57 -11.29
CA MET A 67 -16.71 -1.75 -10.13
C MET A 67 -18.14 -1.23 -10.40
N ASN A 68 -18.28 -0.06 -11.03
CA ASN A 68 -19.58 0.50 -11.39
C ASN A 68 -20.32 -0.41 -12.40
N LEU A 69 -19.59 -1.01 -13.35
CA LEU A 69 -20.17 -1.99 -14.26
C LEU A 69 -20.71 -3.23 -13.51
N GLN A 70 -20.03 -3.67 -12.46
CA GLN A 70 -20.48 -4.78 -11.61
C GLN A 70 -21.75 -4.40 -10.82
N LEU A 71 -21.82 -3.18 -10.29
CA LEU A 71 -23.02 -2.66 -9.63
C LEU A 71 -24.21 -2.64 -10.60
N ARG A 72 -24.00 -2.15 -11.82
CA ARG A 72 -25.03 -2.15 -12.88
C ARG A 72 -25.44 -3.56 -13.31
N ALA A 73 -24.57 -4.55 -13.14
CA ALA A 73 -24.88 -5.96 -13.36
C ALA A 73 -25.66 -6.60 -12.19
N GLY A 74 -26.01 -5.82 -11.16
CA GLY A 74 -26.77 -6.29 -10.00
C GLY A 74 -25.91 -6.92 -8.91
N LYS A 75 -24.58 -6.82 -8.97
CA LYS A 75 -23.74 -7.24 -7.83
C LYS A 75 -23.95 -6.28 -6.66
N PRO A 76 -24.05 -6.80 -5.42
CA PRO A 76 -24.15 -5.95 -4.25
C PRO A 76 -22.85 -5.16 -4.04
N LEU A 77 -22.99 -3.92 -3.58
CA LEU A 77 -21.85 -3.00 -3.45
C LEU A 77 -20.73 -3.51 -2.55
N ARG A 78 -21.07 -4.17 -1.44
CA ARG A 78 -20.09 -4.82 -0.54
C ARG A 78 -19.17 -5.81 -1.27
N GLU A 79 -19.71 -6.54 -2.25
CA GLU A 79 -18.96 -7.54 -3.01
C GLU A 79 -18.13 -6.88 -4.11
N ALA A 80 -18.70 -5.88 -4.79
CA ALA A 80 -18.00 -5.09 -5.79
C ALA A 80 -16.79 -4.34 -5.20
N LEU A 81 -16.94 -3.76 -4.00
CA LEU A 81 -15.85 -3.12 -3.24
C LEU A 81 -14.78 -4.12 -2.81
N ARG A 82 -15.17 -5.34 -2.40
CA ARG A 82 -14.21 -6.39 -2.05
C ARG A 82 -13.39 -6.84 -3.26
N GLU A 83 -14.03 -7.05 -4.41
CA GLU A 83 -13.33 -7.36 -5.66
C GLU A 83 -12.47 -6.20 -6.14
N LEU A 84 -12.89 -4.95 -5.92
CA LEU A 84 -12.04 -3.78 -6.17
C LEU A 84 -10.79 -3.83 -5.30
N ALA A 85 -10.94 -4.08 -3.99
CA ALA A 85 -9.82 -4.20 -3.05
C ALA A 85 -8.85 -5.31 -3.42
N ASP A 86 -9.37 -6.47 -3.81
CA ASP A 86 -8.58 -7.62 -4.27
C ASP A 86 -7.82 -7.29 -5.57
N ARG A 87 -8.42 -6.52 -6.49
CA ARG A 87 -7.79 -6.10 -7.76
C ARG A 87 -6.69 -5.05 -7.60
N ILE A 88 -6.90 -4.06 -6.74
CA ILE A 88 -5.90 -3.00 -6.51
C ILE A 88 -4.84 -3.40 -5.48
N GLY A 89 -5.10 -4.46 -4.70
CA GLY A 89 -4.19 -4.99 -3.69
C GLY A 89 -3.87 -4.00 -2.58
N LEU A 90 -4.84 -3.18 -2.17
CA LEU A 90 -4.74 -2.22 -1.07
C LEU A 90 -5.50 -2.73 0.16
N ASP A 91 -4.80 -2.76 1.29
CA ASP A 91 -5.37 -3.14 2.58
C ASP A 91 -6.44 -2.13 3.04
N GLU A 92 -6.24 -0.84 2.74
CA GLU A 92 -7.18 0.23 3.07
C GLU A 92 -8.54 0.05 2.39
N ALA A 93 -8.54 -0.43 1.14
CA ALA A 93 -9.75 -0.73 0.39
C ALA A 93 -10.45 -1.99 0.90
N ARG A 94 -9.69 -2.98 1.36
CA ARG A 94 -10.25 -4.19 1.98
C ARG A 94 -10.95 -3.83 3.30
N ALA A 95 -10.33 -3.01 4.13
CA ALA A 95 -10.92 -2.54 5.38
C ALA A 95 -12.16 -1.67 5.14
N LEU A 96 -12.15 -0.81 4.11
CA LEU A 96 -13.34 -0.06 3.69
C LEU A 96 -14.51 -0.99 3.31
N ALA A 97 -14.27 -2.03 2.51
CA ALA A 97 -15.30 -3.00 2.13
C ALA A 97 -15.91 -3.72 3.34
N VAL A 98 -15.09 -4.03 4.35
CA VAL A 98 -15.55 -4.63 5.61
C VAL A 98 -16.41 -3.66 6.42
N LEU A 99 -15.99 -2.39 6.54
CA LEU A 99 -16.75 -1.35 7.22
C LEU A 99 -18.10 -1.10 6.54
N PHE A 100 -18.12 -1.08 5.21
CA PHE A 100 -19.36 -0.96 4.44
C PHE A 100 -20.33 -2.11 4.72
N ARG A 101 -19.82 -3.34 4.70
CA ARG A 101 -20.64 -4.52 5.02
C ARG A 101 -21.25 -4.39 6.43
N GLN A 102 -20.45 -3.98 7.41
CA GLN A 102 -20.93 -3.79 8.78
C GLN A 102 -21.97 -2.66 8.88
N SER A 103 -21.78 -1.55 8.16
CA SER A 103 -22.73 -0.43 8.16
C SER A 103 -24.07 -0.79 7.51
N GLU A 104 -24.06 -1.62 6.47
CA GLU A 104 -25.26 -2.13 5.79
C GLU A 104 -26.05 -3.09 6.72
N GLU A 105 -25.35 -3.89 7.52
CA GLU A 105 -25.94 -4.83 8.49
C GLU A 105 -26.50 -4.14 9.75
N LEU A 106 -25.93 -2.99 10.16
CA LEU A 106 -26.26 -2.30 11.41
C LEU A 106 -27.26 -1.13 11.28
N GLY A 107 -27.50 -0.62 10.06
CA GLY A 107 -28.47 0.46 9.82
C GLY A 107 -28.15 1.82 10.46
N THR A 108 -26.96 1.98 11.07
CA THR A 108 -26.48 3.23 11.67
C THR A 108 -25.78 4.12 10.63
N SER A 109 -25.79 5.44 10.84
CA SER A 109 -25.21 6.47 9.96
C SER A 109 -23.79 6.13 9.51
N LEU A 110 -23.68 5.56 8.30
CA LEU A 110 -22.45 5.27 7.57
C LEU A 110 -21.45 6.45 7.59
N THR A 111 -21.96 7.67 7.62
CA THR A 111 -21.21 8.93 7.72
C THR A 111 -20.29 8.98 8.94
N ASP A 112 -20.71 8.49 10.10
CA ASP A 112 -19.88 8.52 11.31
C ASP A 112 -18.77 7.46 11.28
N ALA A 113 -19.06 6.27 10.73
CA ALA A 113 -18.06 5.22 10.54
C ALA A 113 -17.00 5.63 9.51
N LEU A 114 -17.40 6.26 8.40
CA LEU A 114 -16.46 6.83 7.41
C LEU A 114 -15.65 8.00 8.00
N ARG A 115 -16.23 8.81 8.88
CA ARG A 115 -15.52 9.93 9.54
C ARG A 115 -14.47 9.44 10.53
N VAL A 116 -14.78 8.42 11.33
CA VAL A 116 -13.82 7.79 12.23
C VAL A 116 -12.70 7.09 11.45
N TYR A 117 -13.05 6.34 10.41
CA TYR A 117 -12.06 5.63 9.60
C TYR A 117 -11.17 6.56 8.77
N SER A 118 -11.70 7.68 8.25
CA SER A 118 -10.89 8.68 7.53
C SER A 118 -9.91 9.41 8.46
N ALA A 119 -10.31 9.69 9.71
CA ALA A 119 -9.41 10.23 10.73
C ALA A 119 -8.28 9.23 11.08
N GLU A 120 -8.61 7.94 11.16
CA GLU A 120 -7.64 6.88 11.44
C GLU A 120 -6.66 6.67 10.27
N MET A 121 -7.11 6.75 9.01
CA MET A 121 -6.22 6.75 7.84
C MET A 121 -5.29 7.97 7.79
N ARG A 122 -5.73 9.16 8.22
CA ARG A 122 -4.85 10.33 8.38
C ARG A 122 -3.80 10.11 9.46
N GLY A 123 -4.14 9.44 10.55
CA GLY A 123 -3.19 9.01 11.59
C GLY A 123 -2.18 7.97 11.11
N GLN A 124 -2.63 6.97 10.35
CA GLN A 124 -1.75 5.96 9.75
C GLN A 124 -0.77 6.56 8.73
N ARG A 125 -1.09 7.67 8.05
CA ARG A 125 -0.12 8.41 7.20
C ARG A 125 1.07 8.94 8.00
N ILE A 126 0.87 9.34 9.26
CA ILE A 126 1.94 9.81 10.14
C ILE A 126 2.77 8.61 10.64
N LEU A 127 2.11 7.56 11.12
CA LEU A 127 2.78 6.34 11.62
C LEU A 127 3.55 5.59 10.50
N SER A 128 3.01 5.53 9.29
CA SER A 128 3.69 4.92 8.12
C SER A 128 4.86 5.78 7.61
N ALA A 129 4.85 7.09 7.87
CA ALA A 129 6.01 7.95 7.62
C ALA A 129 7.11 7.70 8.66
N GLU A 130 6.74 7.43 9.92
CA GLU A 130 7.66 7.05 11.00
C GLU A 130 8.25 5.63 10.80
N GLU A 131 7.45 4.65 10.36
CA GLU A 131 7.95 3.29 10.06
C GLU A 131 8.94 3.27 8.88
N ARG A 132 8.77 4.17 7.90
CA ARG A 132 9.74 4.37 6.81
C ARG A 132 11.02 5.06 7.28
N ALA A 133 10.97 5.89 8.32
CA ALA A 133 12.16 6.45 8.94
C ALA A 133 12.92 5.39 9.77
N ASN A 134 12.20 4.51 10.46
CA ASN A 134 12.81 3.54 11.39
C ASN A 134 13.26 2.21 10.74
N SER A 135 12.93 1.97 9.46
CA SER A 135 13.44 0.84 8.66
C SER A 135 14.75 1.15 7.91
N LEU A 136 15.27 2.38 8.00
CA LEU A 136 16.55 2.79 7.43
C LEU A 136 17.81 2.18 8.07
N PRO A 137 17.90 1.92 9.40
CA PRO A 137 19.17 1.48 10.00
C PRO A 137 19.59 0.08 9.56
N VAL A 138 18.63 -0.82 9.29
CA VAL A 138 18.92 -2.22 8.97
C VAL A 138 19.51 -2.38 7.56
N LYS A 139 19.10 -1.52 6.60
CA LYS A 139 19.69 -1.47 5.25
C LYS A 139 21.07 -0.80 5.21
N MET A 140 21.43 0.03 6.20
CA MET A 140 22.76 0.64 6.32
C MET A 140 23.77 -0.25 7.06
N MET A 141 23.32 -1.18 7.92
CA MET A 141 24.22 -2.11 8.63
C MET A 141 24.85 -3.17 7.71
N ILE A 142 24.12 -3.65 6.69
CA ILE A 142 24.61 -4.67 5.74
C ILE A 142 25.86 -4.18 4.97
N PRO A 143 25.88 -3.00 4.33
CA PRO A 143 27.08 -2.50 3.66
C PRO A 143 28.23 -2.18 4.63
N LEU A 144 27.93 -1.72 5.85
CA LEU A 144 28.94 -1.44 6.86
C LEU A 144 29.65 -2.72 7.35
N GLY A 145 28.87 -3.78 7.63
CA GLY A 145 29.40 -5.07 8.06
C GLY A 145 30.24 -5.74 6.98
N LEU A 146 29.80 -5.69 5.72
CA LEU A 146 30.51 -6.28 4.59
C LEU A 146 31.82 -5.55 4.24
N CYS A 147 31.98 -4.29 4.65
CA CYS A 147 33.22 -3.51 4.46
C CYS A 147 34.20 -3.64 5.64
N ILE A 148 33.70 -3.75 6.88
CA ILE A 148 34.55 -3.89 8.08
C ILE A 148 35.09 -5.32 8.22
N PHE A 149 34.27 -6.34 7.92
CA PHE A 149 34.67 -7.75 8.01
C PHE A 149 35.96 -8.10 7.23
N PRO A 150 36.13 -7.71 5.94
CA PRO A 150 37.37 -7.98 5.22
C PRO A 150 38.57 -7.20 5.76
N VAL A 151 38.38 -5.98 6.27
CA VAL A 151 39.46 -5.16 6.85
C VAL A 151 39.97 -5.78 8.15
N VAL A 152 39.09 -6.23 9.03
CA VAL A 152 39.46 -6.89 10.30
C VAL A 152 40.16 -8.23 10.03
N MET A 153 39.67 -9.01 9.06
CA MET A 153 40.34 -10.25 8.64
C MET A 153 41.75 -10.00 8.10
N MET A 154 41.93 -8.94 7.29
CA MET A 154 43.23 -8.56 6.74
C MET A 154 44.22 -8.17 7.85
N VAL A 155 43.79 -7.38 8.84
CA VAL A 155 44.63 -6.95 9.98
C VAL A 155 45.05 -8.13 10.86
N ILE A 156 44.18 -9.12 11.09
CA ILE A 156 44.51 -10.30 11.90
C ILE A 156 45.42 -11.27 11.14
N MET A 157 45.23 -11.45 9.83
CA MET A 157 46.08 -12.30 8.99
C MET A 157 47.50 -11.74 8.81
N LEU A 158 47.66 -10.42 8.79
CA LEU A 158 48.94 -9.75 8.54
C LEU A 158 50.09 -10.18 9.50
N PRO A 159 49.94 -10.16 10.84
CA PRO A 159 51.00 -10.61 11.75
C PRO A 159 51.23 -12.13 11.67
N VAL A 160 50.20 -12.92 11.36
CA VAL A 160 50.32 -14.38 11.18
C VAL A 160 51.22 -14.70 9.99
N ILE A 161 51.03 -14.01 8.86
CA ILE A 161 51.86 -14.18 7.66
C ILE A 161 53.30 -13.74 7.91
N ILE A 162 53.52 -12.61 8.58
CA ILE A 162 54.87 -12.11 8.91
C ILE A 162 55.59 -13.10 9.85
N ARG A 163 54.90 -13.62 10.87
CA ARG A 163 55.47 -14.58 11.80
C ARG A 163 55.77 -15.93 11.16
N MET A 164 54.94 -16.40 10.23
CA MET A 164 55.20 -17.64 9.48
C MET A 164 56.39 -17.48 8.54
N ARG A 165 56.52 -16.34 7.84
CA ARG A 165 57.69 -16.10 6.97
C ARG A 165 58.99 -15.92 7.75
N GLY A 166 58.96 -15.34 8.94
CA GLY A 166 60.13 -15.22 9.82
C GLY A 166 60.55 -16.50 10.53
N ILE A 167 59.75 -17.57 10.48
CA ILE A 167 60.09 -18.89 11.03
C ILE A 167 60.59 -19.85 9.92
N ILE A 168 60.23 -19.59 8.66
CA ILE A 168 60.53 -20.44 7.49
C ILE A 168 61.80 -19.96 6.73
N PHE A 169 62.29 -18.75 7.00
CA PHE A 169 63.55 -18.19 6.48
C PHE A 169 64.53 -17.94 7.62
#